data_AF-A0A8W7PX02-F1
#
_entry.id   AF-A0A8W7PX02-F1
#
_cell.length_a   1.000
_cell.length_b   1.000
_cell.length_c   1.000
_cell.angle_alpha   90.00
_cell.angle_beta   90.00
_cell.angle_gamma   90.00
#
_symmetry.space_group_name_H-M   'P 1'
#
loop_
_entity.id
_entity.type
_entity.pdbx_description
1 polymer ?
#
loop_
_entity_poly.entity_id
_entity_poly.type
_entity_poly.pdbx_seq_one_letter_code
_entity_poly.pdbx_strand_id
1 'polypeptide(L)'
;MGANLWPIRRSAGGTVLPVGRVCQTPKALGALAETALMYDAVHLFAKALHDLDTSQQIDIHPLSCDTQDTWPHGYSLINYMKIVEMRGLTDVIKFDHQGFRSDFVLDIVELGPQGLRKSGTWNSTSGVNFTRTYGEQQKEIVEILQNKTLIVTTILSAPYCMRKDSAEKLTGNSQFEGYAIDLIHEISKILGFNYTIRLAPDGRYGSHNKETGEWDGMIKELLEQRADLACRLYITSTRAGGRLHDAVHEPRHLGAPVKQPPNLFSFLSPLSLDVWIYMATAYLGVSVLLFILARFTPYEWPTPNPCDPHPEKLQTQFTLMNCMWFAIGSLMQQGCDFLPNSDAL
;
A
#
# COMPACT_ATOMS: atom_id res chain seq x y z
N MET A 1 5.60 26.77 30.97
CA MET A 1 5.42 25.73 29.93
C MET A 1 6.73 24.97 29.85
N GLY A 2 6.88 23.91 30.65
CA GLY A 2 8.10 23.11 30.72
C GLY A 2 7.89 21.78 29.98
N ALA A 3 8.73 21.51 28.99
CA ALA A 3 8.76 20.22 28.29
C ALA A 3 9.80 19.32 28.97
N ASN A 4 9.33 18.30 29.67
CA ASN A 4 10.17 17.26 30.26
C ASN A 4 10.58 16.26 29.17
N LEU A 5 11.86 16.22 28.84
CA LEU A 5 12.51 15.18 28.03
C LEU A 5 12.79 13.97 28.93
N TRP A 6 12.13 12.84 28.65
CA TRP A 6 12.46 11.55 29.25
C TRP A 6 13.60 10.87 28.48
N PRO A 7 14.63 10.31 29.15
CA PRO A 7 15.71 9.58 28.49
C PRO A 7 15.30 8.12 28.22
N ILE A 8 15.44 7.68 26.97
CA ILE A 8 15.26 6.27 26.58
C ILE A 8 16.46 5.46 27.09
N ARG A 9 16.24 4.66 28.12
CA ARG A 9 17.22 3.75 28.74
C ARG A 9 17.35 2.49 27.86
N ARG A 10 18.41 2.35 27.06
CA ARG A 10 18.74 1.07 26.40
C ARG A 10 19.29 0.09 27.44
N SER A 11 18.57 -1.01 27.63
CA SER A 11 19.05 -2.21 28.34
C SER A 11 20.13 -2.89 27.50
N ALA A 12 21.37 -2.87 27.97
CA ALA A 12 22.47 -3.64 27.39
C ALA A 12 22.53 -5.02 28.06
N GLY A 13 22.17 -6.06 27.31
CA GLY A 13 22.38 -7.46 27.69
C GLY A 13 22.61 -8.28 26.42
N GLY A 14 23.86 -8.71 26.18
CA GLY A 14 24.22 -9.46 24.98
C GLY A 14 25.72 -9.73 24.87
N THR A 15 26.13 -10.83 25.48
CA THR A 15 27.30 -11.72 25.29
C THR A 15 28.41 -11.30 24.31
N VAL A 16 29.63 -11.18 24.85
CA VAL A 16 30.89 -11.01 24.10
C VAL A 16 31.34 -12.37 23.54
N LEU A 17 31.54 -12.45 22.22
CA LEU A 17 32.33 -13.52 21.58
C LEU A 17 33.64 -12.92 21.02
N PRO A 18 34.80 -13.55 21.24
CA PRO A 18 36.09 -12.98 20.85
C PRO A 18 36.50 -13.48 19.47
N VAL A 19 36.51 -12.61 18.47
CA VAL A 19 37.32 -12.84 17.26
C VAL A 19 37.90 -11.51 16.81
N GLY A 20 39.23 -11.43 16.82
CA GLY A 20 39.99 -10.24 16.48
C GLY A 20 39.73 -9.77 15.05
N ARG A 21 39.21 -8.55 14.94
CA ARG A 21 39.58 -7.52 13.96
C ARG A 21 39.35 -6.20 14.66
N VAL A 22 40.32 -5.29 14.54
CA VAL A 22 40.33 -3.98 15.18
C VAL A 22 39.05 -3.22 14.82
N CYS A 23 38.06 -3.23 15.70
CA CYS A 23 37.03 -2.20 15.71
C CYS A 23 37.76 -0.89 15.99
N GLN A 24 37.93 -0.04 14.98
CA GLN A 24 38.18 1.37 15.24
C GLN A 24 37.00 1.88 16.06
N THR A 25 37.23 2.02 17.36
CA THR A 25 36.23 2.59 18.28
C THR A 25 35.80 3.97 17.76
N PRO A 26 34.57 4.43 18.01
CA PRO A 26 34.15 5.79 17.66
C PRO A 26 35.05 6.90 18.24
N LYS A 27 35.82 6.58 19.30
CA LYS A 27 36.86 7.47 19.85
C LYS A 27 38.04 7.70 18.91
N ALA A 28 38.45 6.70 18.12
CA ALA A 28 39.57 6.82 17.19
C ALA A 28 39.22 7.73 15.99
N LEU A 29 37.98 7.66 15.50
CA LEU A 29 37.50 8.55 14.44
C LEU A 29 37.39 10.00 14.92
N GLY A 30 36.94 10.22 16.16
CA GLY A 30 36.92 11.54 16.78
C GLY A 30 38.32 12.15 16.94
N ALA A 31 39.28 11.35 17.41
CA ALA A 31 40.67 11.81 17.56
C ALA A 31 41.30 12.23 16.21
N LEU A 32 41.01 11.50 15.11
CA LEU A 32 41.46 11.87 13.78
C LEU A 32 40.81 13.18 13.29
N ALA A 33 39.52 13.39 13.57
CA ALA A 33 38.81 14.61 13.20
C ALA A 33 39.37 15.84 13.95
N GLU A 34 39.64 15.71 15.24
CA GLU A 34 40.26 16.78 16.05
C GLU A 34 41.65 17.16 15.50
N THR A 35 42.47 16.18 15.12
CA THR A 35 43.79 16.46 14.52
C THR A 35 43.68 17.14 13.15
N ALA A 36 42.70 16.76 12.33
CA ALA A 36 42.45 17.40 11.04
C ALA A 36 41.97 18.85 11.21
N LEU A 37 41.08 19.10 12.18
CA LEU A 37 40.63 20.46 12.51
C LEU A 37 41.77 21.32 13.06
N MET A 38 42.69 20.76 13.85
CA MET A 38 43.86 21.48 14.34
C MET A 38 44.80 21.87 13.19
N TYR A 39 45.05 20.96 12.25
CA TYR A 39 45.85 21.24 11.05
C TYR A 39 45.24 22.37 10.22
N ASP A 40 43.93 22.30 9.99
CA ASP A 40 43.17 23.30 9.24
C ASP A 40 43.15 24.66 9.95
N ALA A 41 43.01 24.67 11.28
CA ALA A 41 43.03 25.90 12.09
C ALA A 41 44.38 26.63 12.01
N VAL A 42 45.50 25.90 12.09
CA VAL A 42 46.84 26.49 11.97
C VAL A 42 47.06 27.04 10.55
N HIS A 43 46.63 26.32 9.51
CA HIS A 43 46.74 26.80 8.14
C HIS A 43 45.89 28.04 7.86
N LEU A 44 44.65 28.07 8.36
CA LEU A 44 43.77 29.23 8.26
C LEU A 44 44.40 30.44 8.95
N PHE A 45 44.91 30.26 10.17
CA PHE A 45 45.56 31.34 10.91
C PHE A 45 46.80 31.85 10.19
N ALA A 46 47.67 30.96 9.71
CA ALA A 46 48.86 31.34 8.95
C ALA A 46 48.51 32.10 7.67
N LYS A 47 47.47 31.66 6.95
CA LYS A 47 47.00 32.33 5.74
C LYS A 47 46.44 33.72 6.03
N ALA A 48 45.58 33.85 7.05
CA ALA A 48 45.02 35.14 7.45
C ALA A 48 46.09 36.12 7.95
N LEU A 49 47.09 35.63 8.70
CA LEU A 49 48.21 36.44 9.17
C LEU A 49 49.09 36.92 8.01
N HIS A 50 49.37 36.05 7.04
CA HIS A 50 50.13 36.41 5.84
C HIS A 50 49.40 37.46 4.99
N ASP A 51 48.08 37.32 4.81
CA ASP A 51 47.26 38.27 4.07
C ASP A 51 47.18 39.63 4.81
N LEU A 52 47.15 39.62 6.15
CA LEU A 52 47.22 40.83 6.97
C LEU A 52 48.59 41.52 6.83
N ASP A 53 49.70 40.78 6.95
CA ASP A 53 51.08 41.29 6.88
C ASP A 53 51.40 41.92 5.52
N THR A 54 50.80 41.38 4.46
CA THR A 54 50.89 41.95 3.10
C THR A 54 50.19 43.32 3.02
N SER A 55 49.17 43.56 3.85
CA SER A 55 48.35 44.78 3.82
C SER A 55 48.77 45.85 4.84
N GLN A 56 49.32 45.45 5.99
CA GLN A 56 49.66 46.31 7.11
C GLN A 56 50.95 45.82 7.76
N GLN A 57 51.84 46.73 8.15
CA GLN A 57 52.99 46.36 8.98
C GLN A 57 52.49 45.92 10.35
N ILE A 58 52.73 44.67 10.70
CA ILE A 58 52.31 44.07 11.96
C ILE A 58 53.41 44.27 13.00
N ASP A 59 53.06 44.84 14.15
CA ASP A 59 53.95 44.93 15.31
C ASP A 59 53.39 44.12 16.49
N ILE A 60 54.24 43.30 17.11
CA ILE A 60 53.86 42.32 18.14
C ILE A 60 54.48 42.73 19.46
N HIS A 61 53.63 43.08 20.42
CA HIS A 61 54.04 43.48 21.77
C HIS A 61 53.43 42.56 22.83
N PRO A 62 54.13 42.31 23.95
CA PRO A 62 53.57 41.55 25.06
C PRO A 62 52.46 42.36 25.75
N LEU A 63 51.34 41.70 26.06
CA LEU A 63 50.20 42.29 26.78
C LEU A 63 50.09 41.66 28.18
N SER A 64 49.61 42.43 29.15
CA SER A 64 49.29 41.94 30.50
C SER A 64 47.79 41.70 30.64
N CYS A 65 47.39 40.67 31.39
CA CYS A 65 45.97 40.41 31.70
C CYS A 65 45.42 41.35 32.79
N ASP A 66 46.29 42.04 33.53
CA ASP A 66 45.90 43.00 34.57
C ASP A 66 45.56 44.38 33.99
N THR A 67 46.00 44.66 32.76
CA THR A 67 45.72 45.91 32.05
C THR A 67 44.67 45.69 30.97
N GLN A 68 43.97 46.76 30.59
CA GLN A 68 42.92 46.72 29.57
C GLN A 68 43.47 46.94 28.16
N ASP A 69 44.78 46.79 27.98
CA ASP A 69 45.46 47.00 26.71
C ASP A 69 45.10 45.88 25.73
N THR A 70 44.85 46.26 24.47
CA THR A 70 44.48 45.30 23.42
C THR A 70 45.43 45.43 22.25
N TRP A 71 45.61 44.35 21.51
CA TRP A 71 46.41 44.38 20.30
C TRP A 71 45.63 45.08 19.18
N PRO A 72 46.13 46.21 18.62
CA PRO A 72 45.36 47.01 17.65
C PRO A 72 44.95 46.23 16.39
N HIS A 73 45.78 45.30 15.94
CA HIS A 73 45.52 44.49 14.74
C HIS A 73 44.64 43.26 15.00
N GLY A 74 44.24 43.00 16.26
CA GLY A 74 43.47 41.81 16.62
C GLY A 74 42.12 41.72 15.89
N TYR A 75 41.38 42.85 15.80
CA TYR A 75 40.12 42.90 15.05
C TYR A 75 40.32 42.71 13.54
N SER A 76 41.38 43.30 12.98
CA SER A 76 41.73 43.11 11.56
C SER A 76 42.03 41.64 11.27
N LEU A 77 42.83 40.98 12.11
CA LEU A 77 43.17 39.57 11.94
C LEU A 77 41.93 38.68 11.97
N ILE A 78 41.01 38.89 12.92
CA ILE A 78 39.75 38.15 12.99
C ILE A 78 38.91 38.37 11.72
N ASN A 79 38.86 39.61 11.20
CA ASN A 79 38.14 39.90 9.96
C ASN A 79 38.77 39.19 8.76
N TYR A 80 40.10 39.15 8.64
CA TYR A 80 40.78 38.37 7.61
C TYR A 80 40.46 36.88 7.76
N MET A 81 40.53 36.31 8.97
CA MET A 81 40.16 34.91 9.22
C MET A 81 38.73 34.58 8.80
N LYS A 82 37.77 35.52 8.95
CA LYS A 82 36.37 35.33 8.54
C LYS A 82 36.18 35.38 7.02
N ILE A 83 37.00 36.14 6.31
CA ILE A 83 36.88 36.39 4.87
C ILE A 83 37.69 35.36 4.05
N VAL A 84 38.76 34.80 4.62
CA VAL A 84 39.59 33.80 3.95
C VAL A 84 38.76 32.56 3.61
N GLU A 85 38.72 32.23 2.33
CA GLU A 85 38.21 30.97 1.81
C GLU A 85 39.40 30.11 1.41
N MET A 86 39.51 28.92 2.00
CA MET A 86 40.59 27.99 1.71
C MET A 86 40.10 26.54 1.75
N ARG A 87 40.90 25.64 1.16
CA ARG A 87 40.62 24.21 1.17
C ARG A 87 41.60 23.49 2.10
N GLY A 88 41.06 22.86 3.14
CA GLY A 88 41.81 22.09 4.13
C GLY A 88 41.59 20.58 4.01
N LEU A 89 41.97 19.84 5.05
CA LEU A 89 41.69 18.41 5.20
C LEU A 89 40.18 18.14 5.34
N THR A 90 39.45 19.08 5.92
CA THR A 90 37.98 19.03 6.05
C THR A 90 37.24 19.68 4.88
N ASP A 91 37.88 19.77 3.72
CA ASP A 91 37.38 20.40 2.49
C ASP A 91 37.28 21.94 2.59
N VAL A 92 36.28 22.56 1.96
CA VAL A 92 36.12 24.02 1.93
C VAL A 92 35.90 24.57 3.34
N ILE A 93 36.72 25.55 3.72
CA ILE A 93 36.65 26.29 4.97
C ILE A 93 36.21 27.70 4.63
N LYS A 94 35.02 28.06 5.12
CA LYS A 94 34.38 29.36 4.96
C LYS A 94 33.64 29.71 6.22
N PHE A 95 33.62 30.97 6.60
CA PHE A 95 32.92 31.46 7.79
C PHE A 95 31.79 32.42 7.42
N ASP A 96 30.77 32.47 8.26
CA ASP A 96 29.75 33.51 8.22
C ASP A 96 30.24 34.80 8.93
N HIS A 97 29.38 35.82 8.93
CA HIS A 97 29.71 37.10 9.58
C HIS A 97 29.95 36.98 11.10
N GLN A 98 29.37 35.96 11.74
CA GLN A 98 29.55 35.70 13.17
C GLN A 98 30.84 34.94 13.47
N GLY A 99 31.44 34.27 12.48
CA GLY A 99 32.63 33.44 12.62
C GLY A 99 32.31 31.96 12.78
N PHE A 100 31.09 31.51 12.47
CA PHE A 100 30.75 30.11 12.38
C PHE A 100 31.05 29.57 11.00
N ARG A 101 31.54 28.32 10.94
CA ARG A 101 31.81 27.67 9.67
C ARG A 101 30.52 27.44 8.90
N SER A 102 30.49 27.85 7.64
CA SER A 102 29.36 27.71 6.72
C SER A 102 29.77 26.93 5.47
N ASP A 103 28.76 26.46 4.71
CA ASP A 103 28.93 25.76 3.42
C ASP A 103 29.90 24.56 3.48
N PHE A 104 29.75 23.72 4.50
CA PHE A 104 30.51 22.49 4.66
C PHE A 104 29.70 21.28 4.21
N VAL A 105 30.41 20.24 3.75
CA VAL A 105 29.83 18.97 3.32
C VAL A 105 30.08 17.91 4.38
N LEU A 106 29.03 17.18 4.75
CA LEU A 106 29.13 16.02 5.63
C LEU A 106 28.93 14.73 4.86
N ASP A 107 29.79 13.76 5.12
CA ASP A 107 29.67 12.42 4.56
C ASP A 107 28.78 11.55 5.46
N ILE A 108 27.73 10.98 4.87
CA ILE A 108 26.86 10.03 5.54
C ILE A 108 27.47 8.65 5.36
N VAL A 109 27.83 8.01 6.47
CA VAL A 109 28.43 6.67 6.48
C VAL A 109 27.48 5.66 7.11
N GLU A 110 27.38 4.48 6.49
CA GLU A 110 26.59 3.36 6.99
C GLU A 110 27.50 2.14 7.21
N LEU A 111 27.20 1.37 8.25
CA LEU A 111 27.84 0.09 8.50
C LEU A 111 27.17 -1.01 7.67
N GLY A 112 27.87 -1.51 6.66
CA GLY A 112 27.47 -2.69 5.91
C GLY A 112 28.19 -3.96 6.39
N PRO A 113 27.87 -5.13 5.80
CA PRO A 113 28.51 -6.41 6.14
C PRO A 113 30.02 -6.42 5.84
N GLN A 114 30.47 -5.65 4.85
CA GLN A 114 31.89 -5.51 4.46
C GLN A 114 32.62 -4.38 5.23
N GLY A 115 31.93 -3.63 6.09
CA GLY A 115 32.48 -2.50 6.85
C GLY A 115 31.76 -1.18 6.62
N LEU A 116 32.39 -0.08 7.06
CA LEU A 116 31.86 1.27 6.89
C LEU A 116 31.97 1.69 5.42
N ARG A 117 30.87 2.22 4.87
CA ARG A 117 30.82 2.76 3.51
C ARG A 117 30.10 4.10 3.50
N LYS A 118 30.52 4.98 2.59
CA LYS A 118 29.82 6.25 2.32
C LYS A 118 28.52 5.97 1.58
N SER A 119 27.40 6.41 2.16
CA SER A 119 26.04 6.25 1.60
C SER A 119 25.53 7.52 0.91
N GLY A 120 26.13 8.67 1.19
CA GLY A 120 25.71 9.94 0.62
C GLY A 120 26.48 11.11 1.19
N THR A 121 26.07 12.30 0.77
CA THR A 121 26.61 13.59 1.22
C THR A 121 25.47 14.48 1.69
N TRP A 122 25.73 15.31 2.66
CA TRP A 122 24.81 16.34 3.13
C TRP A 122 25.47 17.71 3.04
N ASN A 123 24.73 18.71 2.55
CA ASN A 123 25.11 20.11 2.65
C ASN A 123 23.92 20.90 3.24
N SER A 124 24.19 22.01 3.91
CA SER A 124 23.20 22.93 4.47
C SER A 124 22.21 23.46 3.43
N THR A 125 22.63 23.62 2.17
CA THR A 125 21.80 24.21 1.10
C THR A 125 20.93 23.19 0.39
N SER A 126 21.51 22.05 0.00
CA SER A 126 20.84 21.01 -0.80
C SER A 126 20.25 19.87 0.03
N GLY A 127 20.54 19.82 1.33
CA GLY A 127 20.11 18.73 2.20
C GLY A 127 20.85 17.43 1.93
N VAL A 128 20.17 16.30 2.15
CA VAL A 128 20.77 14.97 1.99
C VAL A 128 20.72 14.56 0.52
N ASN A 129 21.86 14.19 -0.04
CA ASN A 129 21.99 13.57 -1.34
C ASN A 129 22.55 12.14 -1.20
N PHE A 130 21.72 11.14 -1.45
CA PHE A 130 22.13 9.73 -1.43
C PHE A 130 22.69 9.33 -2.79
N THR A 131 23.86 8.70 -2.79
CA THR A 131 24.51 8.22 -4.03
C THR A 131 23.99 6.86 -4.50
N ARG A 132 23.11 6.21 -3.73
CA ARG A 132 22.62 4.85 -4.05
C ARG A 132 21.56 4.87 -5.12
N THR A 133 21.69 3.95 -6.06
CA THR A 133 20.64 3.65 -7.03
C THR A 133 19.62 2.70 -6.40
N TYR A 134 18.33 2.83 -6.75
CA TYR A 134 17.28 1.94 -6.26
C TYR A 134 17.60 0.45 -6.48
N GLY A 135 18.20 0.10 -7.61
CA GLY A 135 18.59 -1.28 -7.93
C GLY A 135 19.72 -1.84 -7.04
N GLU A 136 20.64 -1.00 -6.58
CA GLU A 136 21.70 -1.42 -5.65
C GLU A 136 21.14 -1.65 -4.26
N GLN A 137 20.23 -0.78 -3.82
CA GLN A 137 19.52 -0.93 -2.56
C GLN A 137 18.70 -2.23 -2.53
N GLN A 138 18.02 -2.58 -3.62
CA GLN A 138 17.26 -3.82 -3.71
C GLN A 138 18.15 -5.06 -3.65
N LYS A 139 19.28 -5.07 -4.39
CA LYS A 139 20.24 -6.18 -4.34
C LYS A 139 20.78 -6.41 -2.94
N GLU A 140 21.13 -5.33 -2.26
CA GLU A 140 21.66 -5.42 -0.91
C GLU A 140 20.60 -5.90 0.10
N ILE A 141 19.34 -5.45 -0.03
CA ILE A 141 18.25 -5.96 0.81
C ILE A 141 18.12 -7.48 0.62
N VAL A 142 18.20 -7.96 -0.61
CA VAL A 142 18.18 -9.41 -0.90
C VAL A 142 19.38 -10.10 -0.23
N GLU A 143 20.60 -9.58 -0.39
CA GLU A 143 21.80 -10.14 0.26
C GLU A 143 21.70 -10.16 1.79
N ILE A 144 21.12 -9.12 2.40
CA ILE A 144 20.92 -9.04 3.86
C ILE A 144 19.87 -10.05 4.34
N LEU A 145 18.85 -10.33 3.52
CA LEU A 145 17.77 -11.26 3.84
C LEU A 145 18.14 -12.71 3.58
N GLN A 146 19.07 -12.97 2.65
CA GLN A 146 19.54 -14.32 2.35
C GLN A 146 20.03 -15.03 3.62
N ASN A 147 19.56 -16.26 3.83
CA ASN A 147 19.87 -17.09 5.00
C ASN A 147 19.46 -16.53 6.38
N LYS A 148 18.68 -15.44 6.44
CA LYS A 148 18.02 -15.03 7.69
C LYS A 148 16.75 -15.82 7.91
N THR A 149 16.43 -16.10 9.18
CA THR A 149 15.17 -16.72 9.56
C THR A 149 14.23 -15.66 10.12
N LEU A 150 13.17 -15.33 9.40
CA LEU A 150 12.17 -14.34 9.82
C LEU A 150 11.04 -15.02 10.62
N ILE A 151 10.63 -14.39 11.71
CA ILE A 151 9.47 -14.83 12.48
C ILE A 151 8.23 -14.16 11.90
N VAL A 152 7.35 -14.98 11.32
CA VAL A 152 6.11 -14.54 10.69
C VAL A 152 4.95 -14.82 11.64
N THR A 153 4.35 -13.77 12.19
CA THR A 153 3.15 -13.90 13.04
C THR A 153 1.88 -13.90 12.19
N THR A 154 0.92 -14.75 12.56
CA THR A 154 -0.37 -14.83 11.86
C THR A 154 -1.48 -15.31 12.82
N ILE A 155 -2.72 -15.31 12.35
CA ILE A 155 -3.87 -15.88 13.06
C ILE A 155 -4.60 -16.86 12.15
N LEU A 156 -5.32 -17.82 12.75
CA LEU A 156 -6.14 -18.75 11.98
C LEU A 156 -7.35 -18.02 11.39
N SER A 157 -7.39 -17.94 10.07
CA SER A 157 -8.46 -17.29 9.31
C SER A 157 -8.56 -17.92 7.93
N ALA A 158 -9.62 -18.70 7.68
CA ALA A 158 -9.89 -19.24 6.35
C ALA A 158 -10.24 -18.11 5.35
N PRO A 159 -9.80 -18.19 4.07
CA PRO A 159 -8.91 -19.19 3.45
C PRO A 159 -7.40 -18.83 3.49
N TYR A 160 -6.98 -17.92 4.38
CA TYR A 160 -5.63 -17.32 4.37
C TYR A 160 -4.60 -18.11 5.18
N CYS A 161 -4.99 -18.55 6.37
CA CYS A 161 -4.17 -19.40 7.24
C CYS A 161 -5.10 -20.37 7.97
N MET A 162 -4.94 -21.64 7.71
CA MET A 162 -5.73 -22.75 8.21
C MET A 162 -4.79 -23.83 8.73
N ARG A 163 -5.26 -24.65 9.67
CA ARG A 163 -4.51 -25.84 10.06
C ARG A 163 -4.73 -26.90 8.99
N LYS A 164 -3.66 -27.55 8.58
CA LYS A 164 -3.72 -28.63 7.62
C LYS A 164 -4.29 -29.89 8.27
N ASP A 165 -5.32 -30.47 7.66
CA ASP A 165 -5.89 -31.75 8.08
C ASP A 165 -5.01 -32.88 7.54
N SER A 166 -4.20 -33.49 8.41
CA SER A 166 -3.33 -34.62 8.09
C SER A 166 -3.43 -35.70 9.15
N ALA A 167 -3.38 -36.97 8.74
CA ALA A 167 -3.31 -38.11 9.64
C ALA A 167 -2.00 -38.13 10.46
N GLU A 168 -0.93 -37.52 9.93
CA GLU A 168 0.36 -37.38 10.59
C GLU A 168 0.46 -36.06 11.35
N LYS A 169 1.11 -36.09 12.52
CA LYS A 169 1.38 -34.88 13.31
C LYS A 169 2.49 -34.06 12.63
N LEU A 170 2.08 -33.13 11.78
CA LEU A 170 2.97 -32.16 11.16
C LEU A 170 3.57 -31.24 12.25
N THR A 171 4.81 -30.78 12.05
CA THR A 171 5.52 -29.89 12.97
C THR A 171 6.08 -28.67 12.23
N GLY A 172 6.10 -27.51 12.89
CA GLY A 172 6.64 -26.28 12.30
C GLY A 172 5.72 -25.71 11.22
N ASN A 173 6.30 -25.19 10.14
CA ASN A 173 5.55 -24.47 9.11
C ASN A 173 4.54 -25.36 8.36
N SER A 174 4.82 -26.66 8.23
CA SER A 174 3.95 -27.60 7.50
C SER A 174 2.58 -27.82 8.16
N GLN A 175 2.38 -27.32 9.39
CA GLN A 175 1.10 -27.38 10.11
C GLN A 175 0.04 -26.45 9.52
N PHE A 176 0.46 -25.47 8.71
CA PHE A 176 -0.40 -24.40 8.21
C PHE A 176 -0.51 -24.46 6.69
N GLU A 177 -1.69 -24.14 6.19
CA GLU A 177 -1.99 -24.00 4.76
C GLU A 177 -2.89 -22.80 4.50
N GLY A 178 -2.93 -22.31 3.26
CA GLY A 178 -3.78 -21.22 2.84
C GLY A 178 -3.03 -20.13 2.10
N TYR A 179 -3.78 -19.18 1.53
CA TYR A 179 -3.25 -18.20 0.59
C TYR A 179 -2.07 -17.37 1.15
N ALA A 180 -2.12 -16.98 2.43
CA ALA A 180 -1.04 -16.19 3.03
C ALA A 180 0.23 -17.03 3.27
N ILE A 181 0.07 -18.32 3.51
CA ILE A 181 1.18 -19.27 3.69
C ILE A 181 1.88 -19.54 2.35
N ASP A 182 1.10 -19.72 1.28
CA ASP A 182 1.63 -19.92 -0.07
C ASP A 182 2.34 -18.65 -0.56
N LEU A 183 1.77 -17.47 -0.28
CA LEU A 183 2.39 -16.19 -0.65
C LEU A 183 3.74 -15.98 0.03
N ILE A 184 3.84 -16.19 1.35
CA ILE A 184 5.13 -16.03 2.04
C ILE A 184 6.15 -17.08 1.60
N HIS A 185 5.69 -18.28 1.24
CA HIS A 185 6.55 -19.34 0.69
C HIS A 185 7.16 -18.92 -0.66
N GLU A 186 6.37 -18.36 -1.57
CA GLU A 186 6.88 -17.87 -2.85
C GLU A 186 7.79 -16.64 -2.68
N ILE A 187 7.45 -15.72 -1.78
CA ILE A 187 8.32 -14.57 -1.46
C ILE A 187 9.66 -15.04 -0.86
N SER A 188 9.63 -16.06 -0.01
CA SER A 188 10.82 -16.72 0.57
C SER A 188 11.72 -17.34 -0.51
N LYS A 189 11.15 -17.98 -1.53
CA LYS A 189 11.91 -18.50 -2.68
C LYS A 189 12.59 -17.41 -3.50
N ILE A 190 11.90 -16.29 -3.75
CA ILE A 190 12.43 -15.18 -4.55
C ILE A 190 13.56 -14.46 -3.81
N LEU A 191 13.38 -14.19 -2.52
CA LEU A 191 14.32 -13.40 -1.72
C LEU A 191 15.37 -14.24 -0.98
N GLY A 192 15.18 -15.56 -0.87
CA GLY A 192 16.15 -16.50 -0.28
C GLY A 192 16.25 -16.47 1.26
N PHE A 193 15.21 -16.00 1.97
CA PHE A 193 15.15 -16.06 3.43
C PHE A 193 14.39 -17.29 3.91
N ASN A 194 14.75 -17.80 5.09
CA ASN A 194 13.99 -18.80 5.81
C ASN A 194 12.92 -18.12 6.68
N TYR A 195 11.83 -18.81 7.01
CA TYR A 195 10.81 -18.24 7.89
C TYR A 195 10.27 -19.29 8.86
N THR A 196 9.72 -18.81 9.97
CA THR A 196 8.98 -19.64 10.93
C THR A 196 7.64 -19.00 11.22
N ILE A 197 6.57 -19.79 11.09
CA ILE A 197 5.21 -19.31 11.33
C ILE A 197 4.92 -19.44 12.82
N ARG A 198 4.43 -18.35 13.43
CA ARG A 198 3.91 -18.34 14.80
C ARG A 198 2.48 -17.80 14.81
N LEU A 199 1.64 -18.42 15.61
CA LEU A 199 0.30 -17.88 15.86
C LEU A 199 0.39 -16.80 16.93
N ALA A 200 -0.31 -15.68 16.72
CA ALA A 200 -0.46 -14.66 17.74
C ALA A 200 -1.05 -15.30 19.01
N PRO A 201 -0.44 -15.12 20.20
CA PRO A 201 -0.88 -15.79 21.43
C PRO A 201 -2.32 -15.48 21.82
N ASP A 202 -2.78 -14.28 21.51
CA ASP A 202 -4.13 -13.79 21.80
C ASP A 202 -5.12 -14.02 20.64
N GLY A 203 -4.65 -14.49 19.49
CA GLY A 203 -5.45 -14.71 18.28
C GLY A 203 -6.05 -13.43 17.69
N ARG A 204 -5.51 -12.25 18.04
CA ARG A 204 -6.06 -10.95 17.59
C ARG A 204 -5.17 -10.28 16.56
N TYR A 205 -5.80 -9.51 15.66
CA TYR A 205 -5.06 -8.69 14.69
C TYR A 205 -4.30 -7.54 15.35
N GLY A 206 -4.94 -6.86 16.29
CA GLY A 206 -4.41 -5.69 16.97
C GLY A 206 -5.38 -4.52 16.96
N SER A 207 -5.71 -4.08 18.16
CA SER A 207 -6.59 -2.97 18.51
C SER A 207 -5.84 -2.03 19.44
N HIS A 208 -5.97 -0.74 19.19
CA HIS A 208 -5.39 0.29 20.04
C HIS A 208 -6.29 0.54 21.23
N ASN A 209 -5.78 0.34 22.44
CA ASN A 209 -6.48 0.73 23.65
C ASN A 209 -6.29 2.24 23.86
N LYS A 210 -7.39 3.00 23.79
CA LYS A 210 -7.35 4.47 23.94
C LYS A 210 -7.03 4.94 25.36
N GLU A 211 -7.24 4.08 26.36
CA GLU A 211 -7.03 4.42 27.77
C GLU A 211 -5.57 4.18 28.20
N THR A 212 -4.97 3.08 27.74
CA THR A 212 -3.56 2.75 28.07
C THR A 212 -2.57 3.19 27.00
N GLY A 213 -3.02 3.49 25.78
CA GLY A 213 -2.16 3.81 24.64
C GLY A 213 -1.41 2.61 24.06
N GLU A 214 -1.72 1.40 24.52
CA GLU A 214 -1.06 0.17 24.07
C GLU A 214 -1.83 -0.51 22.92
N TRP A 215 -1.08 -1.18 22.05
CA TRP A 215 -1.63 -2.07 21.03
C TRP A 215 -1.63 -3.52 21.54
N ASP A 216 -2.65 -4.31 21.17
CA ASP A 216 -2.68 -5.77 21.35
C ASP A 216 -2.42 -6.52 20.02
N GLY A 217 -2.57 -7.86 20.02
CA GLY A 217 -2.54 -8.68 18.82
C GLY A 217 -1.18 -8.77 18.12
N MET A 218 -1.24 -9.08 16.83
CA MET A 218 -0.08 -9.10 15.94
C MET A 218 0.67 -7.76 15.90
N ILE A 219 -0.03 -6.63 16.07
CA ILE A 219 0.61 -5.30 16.10
C ILE A 219 1.53 -5.17 17.31
N LYS A 220 1.12 -5.66 18.48
CA LYS A 220 1.98 -5.70 19.68
C LYS A 220 3.25 -6.51 19.43
N GLU A 221 3.11 -7.67 18.81
CA GLU A 221 4.24 -8.56 18.50
C GLU A 221 5.26 -7.89 17.54
N LEU A 222 4.81 -7.07 16.59
CA LEU A 222 5.69 -6.29 15.72
C LEU A 222 6.36 -5.11 16.45
N LEU A 223 5.60 -4.37 17.28
CA LEU A 223 6.13 -3.24 18.04
C LEU A 223 7.19 -3.67 19.07
N GLU A 224 6.98 -4.82 19.71
CA GLU A 224 7.90 -5.42 20.67
C GLU A 224 9.02 -6.25 20.00
N GLN A 225 9.09 -6.28 18.67
CA GLN A 225 10.10 -7.05 17.90
C GLN A 225 10.13 -8.54 18.24
N ARG A 226 8.98 -9.11 18.62
CA ARG A 226 8.82 -10.57 18.81
C ARG A 226 8.56 -11.30 17.49
N ALA A 227 8.01 -10.58 16.52
CA ALA A 227 7.84 -11.01 15.14
C ALA A 227 8.46 -9.98 14.19
N ASP A 228 9.00 -10.47 13.07
CA ASP A 228 9.61 -9.62 12.03
C ASP A 228 8.58 -9.21 10.96
N LEU A 229 7.58 -10.08 10.73
CA LEU A 229 6.55 -9.91 9.71
C LEU A 229 5.18 -10.38 10.25
N ALA A 230 4.10 -9.77 9.75
CA ALA A 230 2.74 -10.22 10.04
C ALA A 230 1.97 -10.50 8.75
N CYS A 231 1.45 -11.72 8.61
CA CYS A 231 0.61 -12.10 7.48
C CYS A 231 -0.82 -11.63 7.71
N ARG A 232 -1.25 -10.64 6.89
CA ARG A 232 -2.57 -9.99 6.86
C ARG A 232 -2.80 -8.94 7.96
N LEU A 233 -2.30 -7.73 7.68
CA LEU A 233 -2.74 -6.51 8.36
C LEU A 233 -3.66 -5.74 7.41
N TYR A 234 -4.93 -5.60 7.78
CA TYR A 234 -5.77 -4.58 7.15
C TYR A 234 -5.21 -3.22 7.55
N ILE A 235 -4.65 -2.48 6.61
CA ILE A 235 -4.26 -1.10 6.85
C ILE A 235 -5.56 -0.27 6.90
N THR A 236 -6.14 -0.12 8.09
CA THR A 236 -7.14 0.92 8.33
C THR A 236 -6.38 2.23 8.52
N SER A 237 -6.92 3.37 8.10
CA SER A 237 -6.24 4.69 8.12
C SER A 237 -5.64 5.08 9.48
N THR A 238 -6.15 4.56 10.60
CA THR A 238 -5.55 4.72 11.94
C THR A 238 -4.26 3.92 12.18
N ARG A 239 -4.01 2.87 11.40
CA ARG A 239 -2.77 2.07 11.41
C ARG A 239 -1.67 2.67 10.50
N ALA A 240 -2.01 3.65 9.67
CA ALA A 240 -1.08 4.29 8.72
C ALA A 240 -0.11 5.30 9.36
N GLY A 241 -0.25 5.58 10.67
CA GLY A 241 0.65 6.47 11.42
C GLY A 241 2.07 5.93 11.63
N GLY A 242 2.36 4.70 11.19
CA GLY A 242 3.69 4.10 11.28
C GLY A 242 3.94 3.07 10.18
N ARG A 243 4.49 3.53 9.05
CA ARG A 243 5.21 2.76 8.02
C ARG A 243 4.54 1.48 7.47
N LEU A 244 4.07 1.58 6.22
CA LEU A 244 4.46 0.80 5.02
C LEU A 244 3.27 0.73 4.05
N HIS A 245 3.51 1.27 2.85
CA HIS A 245 2.65 1.09 1.68
C HIS A 245 2.94 -0.28 1.04
N ASP A 246 1.87 -1.03 0.79
CA ASP A 246 1.53 -1.66 -0.49
C ASP A 246 0.26 -2.48 -0.26
N ALA A 247 -0.90 -1.86 -0.50
CA ALA A 247 -2.20 -2.53 -0.39
C ALA A 247 -2.78 -2.69 -1.80
N VAL A 248 -2.70 -3.91 -2.33
CA VAL A 248 -3.64 -4.34 -3.38
C VAL A 248 -5.02 -4.33 -2.74
N HIS A 249 -5.80 -3.32 -3.10
CA HIS A 249 -7.17 -3.14 -2.63
C HIS A 249 -8.05 -4.10 -3.43
N GLU A 250 -8.26 -5.33 -2.95
CA GLU A 250 -9.41 -6.11 -3.39
C GLU A 250 -10.66 -5.50 -2.75
N PRO A 251 -11.62 -4.95 -3.52
CA PRO A 251 -12.85 -4.42 -2.96
C PRO A 251 -13.67 -5.60 -2.43
N ARG A 252 -13.70 -5.75 -1.10
CA ARG A 252 -14.59 -6.69 -0.46
C ARG A 252 -16.01 -6.14 -0.52
N HIS A 253 -16.81 -6.68 -1.43
CA HIS A 253 -18.25 -6.60 -1.31
C HIS A 253 -18.65 -7.31 -0.01
N LEU A 254 -19.05 -6.55 1.00
CA LEU A 254 -19.61 -7.04 2.26
C LEU A 254 -21.02 -7.59 1.99
N GLY A 255 -21.12 -8.60 1.14
CA GLY A 255 -22.35 -9.35 0.91
C GLY A 255 -22.38 -10.52 1.87
N ALA A 256 -23.17 -10.43 2.93
CA ALA A 256 -23.55 -11.62 3.67
C ALA A 256 -24.24 -12.58 2.67
N PRO A 257 -23.82 -13.85 2.52
CA PRO A 257 -24.55 -14.80 1.70
C PRO A 257 -25.83 -15.16 2.46
N VAL A 258 -26.88 -14.37 2.26
CA VAL A 258 -28.22 -14.71 2.72
C VAL A 258 -28.68 -15.87 1.85
N LYS A 259 -28.76 -17.08 2.44
CA LYS A 259 -29.46 -18.20 1.82
C LYS A 259 -30.93 -17.81 1.67
N GLN A 260 -31.30 -17.28 0.51
CA GLN A 260 -32.71 -17.06 0.19
C GLN A 260 -33.32 -18.44 -0.10
N PRO A 261 -34.45 -18.80 0.53
CA PRO A 261 -35.12 -20.07 0.22
C PRO A 261 -35.55 -20.07 -1.25
N PRO A 262 -35.48 -21.22 -1.94
CA PRO A 262 -35.83 -21.28 -3.36
C PRO A 262 -37.31 -20.91 -3.52
N ASN A 263 -37.56 -19.80 -4.22
CA ASN A 263 -38.90 -19.35 -4.54
C ASN A 263 -39.39 -20.17 -5.74
N LEU A 264 -40.46 -20.97 -5.58
CA LEU A 264 -41.00 -21.86 -6.62
C LEU A 264 -41.42 -21.12 -7.91
N PHE A 265 -41.64 -19.81 -7.83
CA PHE A 265 -42.02 -18.93 -8.93
C PHE A 265 -40.88 -18.02 -9.41
N SER A 266 -39.61 -18.36 -9.15
CA SER A 266 -38.47 -17.55 -9.61
C SER A 266 -38.42 -17.38 -11.13
N PHE A 267 -39.07 -18.25 -11.90
CA PHE A 267 -39.19 -18.09 -13.36
C PHE A 267 -40.07 -16.89 -13.77
N LEU A 268 -40.95 -16.40 -12.89
CA LEU A 268 -41.79 -15.21 -13.10
C LEU A 268 -41.09 -13.92 -12.67
N SER A 269 -39.99 -13.99 -11.91
CA SER A 269 -39.26 -12.83 -11.39
C SER A 269 -38.63 -11.89 -12.43
N PRO A 270 -38.32 -12.29 -13.68
CA PRO A 270 -37.77 -11.36 -14.67
C PRO A 270 -38.73 -10.24 -15.06
N LEU A 271 -40.03 -10.40 -14.77
CA LEU A 271 -41.09 -9.48 -15.18
C LEU A 271 -41.95 -9.09 -13.96
N SER A 272 -42.25 -7.80 -13.78
CA SER A 272 -43.09 -7.33 -12.67
C SER A 272 -44.53 -7.87 -12.78
N LEU A 273 -45.21 -8.03 -11.64
CA LEU A 273 -46.61 -8.46 -11.55
C LEU A 273 -47.53 -7.57 -12.39
N ASP A 274 -47.26 -6.26 -12.43
CA ASP A 274 -48.03 -5.31 -13.24
C ASP A 274 -47.97 -5.67 -14.73
N VAL A 275 -46.81 -6.07 -15.23
CA VAL A 275 -46.63 -6.44 -16.65
C VAL A 275 -47.41 -7.73 -16.95
N TRP A 276 -47.48 -8.68 -16.01
CA TRP A 276 -48.31 -9.87 -16.16
C TRP A 276 -49.80 -9.55 -16.25
N ILE A 277 -50.31 -8.62 -15.43
CA ILE A 277 -51.70 -8.15 -15.50
C ILE A 277 -51.98 -7.47 -16.84
N TYR A 278 -51.06 -6.61 -17.30
CA TYR A 278 -51.20 -5.96 -18.60
C TYR A 278 -51.18 -6.97 -19.75
N MET A 279 -50.31 -7.99 -19.72
CA MET A 279 -50.30 -9.05 -20.73
C MET A 279 -51.61 -9.84 -20.74
N ALA A 280 -52.15 -10.22 -19.57
CA ALA A 280 -53.41 -10.95 -19.49
C ALA A 280 -54.60 -10.12 -20.03
N THR A 281 -54.62 -8.82 -19.72
CA THR A 281 -55.68 -7.91 -20.18
C THR A 281 -55.58 -7.65 -21.68
N ALA A 282 -54.36 -7.44 -22.20
CA ALA A 282 -54.13 -7.30 -23.64
C ALA A 282 -54.52 -8.56 -24.42
N TYR A 283 -54.19 -9.75 -23.91
CA TYR A 283 -54.57 -11.03 -24.50
C TYR A 283 -56.09 -11.20 -24.63
N LEU A 284 -56.84 -10.89 -23.58
CA LEU A 284 -58.31 -10.93 -23.63
C LEU A 284 -58.87 -9.87 -24.59
N GLY A 285 -58.30 -8.65 -24.56
CA GLY A 285 -58.70 -7.56 -25.45
C GLY A 285 -58.56 -7.89 -26.93
N VAL A 286 -57.40 -8.44 -27.33
CA VAL A 286 -57.14 -8.86 -28.72
C VAL A 286 -58.08 -10.00 -29.13
N SER A 287 -58.32 -10.97 -28.25
CA SER A 287 -59.22 -12.10 -28.53
C SER A 287 -60.67 -11.64 -28.78
N VAL A 288 -61.16 -10.68 -27.98
CA VAL A 288 -62.50 -10.11 -28.15
C VAL A 288 -62.57 -9.21 -29.39
N LEU A 289 -61.54 -8.41 -29.66
CA LEU A 289 -61.49 -7.56 -30.84
C LEU A 289 -61.53 -8.39 -32.13
N LEU A 290 -60.75 -9.48 -32.21
CA LEU A 290 -60.76 -10.41 -33.33
C LEU A 290 -62.12 -11.09 -33.50
N PHE A 291 -62.76 -11.50 -32.40
CA PHE A 291 -64.11 -12.07 -32.45
C PHE A 291 -65.14 -11.08 -33.00
N ILE A 292 -65.06 -9.80 -32.60
CA ILE A 292 -65.94 -8.74 -33.10
C ILE A 292 -65.70 -8.53 -34.60
N LEU A 293 -64.45 -8.34 -35.02
CA LEU A 293 -64.09 -8.12 -36.43
C LEU A 293 -64.56 -9.27 -37.33
N ALA A 294 -64.37 -10.52 -36.90
CA ALA A 294 -64.81 -11.70 -37.66
C ALA A 294 -66.33 -11.86 -37.80
N ARG A 295 -67.12 -11.10 -37.02
CA ARG A 295 -68.58 -11.05 -37.13
C ARG A 295 -69.08 -9.88 -37.96
N PHE A 296 -68.33 -8.78 -38.00
CA PHE A 296 -68.68 -7.60 -38.78
C PHE A 296 -68.17 -7.65 -40.22
N THR A 297 -67.14 -8.45 -40.51
CA THR A 297 -66.58 -8.60 -41.85
C THR A 297 -67.15 -9.82 -42.56
N PRO A 298 -68.05 -9.66 -43.57
CA PRO A 298 -68.68 -10.78 -44.26
C PRO A 298 -67.70 -11.61 -45.11
N TYR A 299 -66.54 -11.02 -45.45
CA TYR A 299 -65.48 -11.65 -46.26
C TYR A 299 -64.67 -12.71 -45.51
N GLU A 300 -64.80 -12.80 -44.18
CA GLU A 300 -64.14 -13.84 -43.36
C GLU A 300 -64.96 -15.13 -43.23
N TRP A 301 -66.10 -15.23 -43.91
CA TRP A 301 -66.94 -16.41 -43.81
C TRP A 301 -66.66 -17.34 -45.00
N PRO A 302 -65.91 -18.44 -44.80
CA PRO A 302 -65.65 -19.37 -45.89
C PRO A 302 -66.93 -20.08 -46.30
N THR A 303 -67.06 -20.34 -47.59
CA THR A 303 -68.11 -21.24 -48.08
C THR A 303 -67.79 -22.67 -47.63
N PRO A 304 -68.72 -23.41 -47.01
CA PRO A 304 -68.44 -24.75 -46.50
C PRO A 304 -68.01 -25.75 -47.59
N ASN A 305 -68.34 -25.48 -48.85
CA ASN A 305 -67.99 -26.30 -50.02
C ASN A 305 -67.51 -25.41 -51.17
N PRO A 306 -66.32 -25.64 -51.77
CA PRO A 306 -65.79 -24.84 -52.88
C PRO A 306 -66.59 -24.94 -54.19
N CYS A 307 -67.44 -25.97 -54.33
CA CYS A 307 -68.16 -26.29 -55.57
C CYS A 307 -69.64 -25.89 -55.57
N ASP A 308 -70.13 -25.22 -54.52
CA ASP A 308 -71.52 -24.75 -54.44
C ASP A 308 -71.56 -23.20 -54.49
N PRO A 309 -72.06 -22.59 -55.58
CA PRO A 309 -71.99 -21.15 -55.76
C PRO A 309 -72.82 -20.34 -54.74
N HIS A 310 -73.86 -20.92 -54.13
CA HIS A 310 -74.81 -20.21 -53.25
C HIS A 310 -75.13 -21.01 -51.97
N PRO A 311 -74.26 -21.01 -50.94
CA PRO A 311 -74.52 -21.71 -49.69
C PRO A 311 -75.56 -20.97 -48.83
N GLU A 312 -76.56 -21.69 -48.31
CA GLU A 312 -77.63 -21.14 -47.46
C GLU A 312 -77.15 -20.70 -46.06
N LYS A 313 -75.98 -21.17 -45.60
CA LYS A 313 -75.40 -20.79 -44.29
C LYS A 313 -73.88 -20.67 -44.38
N LEU A 314 -73.40 -19.45 -44.22
CA LEU A 314 -71.99 -19.15 -44.02
C LEU A 314 -71.68 -19.18 -42.51
N GLN A 315 -70.60 -19.85 -42.11
CA GLN A 315 -70.18 -19.94 -40.70
C GLN A 315 -68.73 -19.49 -40.56
N THR A 316 -68.48 -18.52 -39.69
CA THR A 316 -67.12 -18.09 -39.33
C THR A 316 -66.41 -19.17 -38.51
N GLN A 317 -65.15 -19.45 -38.87
CA GLN A 317 -64.26 -20.32 -38.11
C GLN A 317 -63.72 -19.65 -36.83
N PHE A 318 -63.85 -18.32 -36.71
CA PHE A 318 -63.45 -17.51 -35.56
C PHE A 318 -64.56 -17.44 -34.51
N THR A 319 -64.74 -18.54 -33.79
CA THR A 319 -65.48 -18.54 -32.52
C THR A 319 -64.63 -17.89 -31.42
N LEU A 320 -65.24 -17.38 -30.34
CA LEU A 320 -64.49 -16.71 -29.25
C LEU A 320 -63.36 -17.59 -28.68
N MET A 321 -63.61 -18.89 -28.53
CA MET A 321 -62.61 -19.85 -28.06
C MET A 321 -61.48 -20.04 -29.08
N ASN A 322 -61.80 -20.05 -30.37
CA ASN A 322 -60.81 -20.13 -31.44
C ASN A 322 -59.97 -18.83 -31.53
N CYS A 323 -60.56 -17.66 -31.30
CA CYS A 323 -59.82 -16.39 -31.22
C CYS A 323 -58.85 -16.37 -30.04
N MET A 324 -59.26 -16.90 -28.87
CA MET A 324 -58.36 -17.06 -27.71
C MET A 324 -57.21 -18.02 -28.05
N TRP A 325 -57.51 -19.15 -28.69
CA TRP A 325 -56.49 -20.12 -29.12
C TRP A 325 -55.51 -19.52 -30.14
N PHE A 326 -56.02 -18.74 -31.10
CA PHE A 326 -55.20 -18.01 -32.06
C PHE A 326 -54.28 -16.99 -31.39
N ALA A 327 -54.79 -16.24 -30.41
CA ALA A 327 -54.02 -15.24 -29.68
C ALA A 327 -52.89 -15.86 -28.84
N ILE A 328 -53.12 -17.01 -28.19
CA ILE A 328 -52.07 -17.69 -27.42
C ILE A 328 -51.03 -18.37 -28.33
N GLY A 329 -51.48 -19.00 -29.43
CA GLY A 329 -50.58 -19.62 -30.42
C GLY A 329 -49.68 -18.59 -31.11
N SER A 330 -50.20 -17.39 -31.34
CA SER A 330 -49.42 -16.25 -31.87
C SER A 330 -48.41 -15.71 -30.84
N LEU A 331 -48.82 -15.58 -29.57
CA LEU A 331 -47.94 -15.10 -28.49
C LEU A 331 -46.78 -16.06 -28.21
N MET A 332 -47.05 -17.37 -28.23
CA MET A 332 -46.05 -18.41 -27.98
C MET A 332 -45.22 -18.78 -29.22
N GLN A 333 -45.44 -18.10 -30.35
CA GLN A 333 -44.78 -18.37 -31.65
C GLN A 333 -44.97 -19.80 -32.17
N GLN A 334 -46.07 -20.46 -31.80
CA GLN A 334 -46.36 -21.85 -32.19
C GLN A 334 -47.24 -21.94 -33.44
N GLY A 335 -47.83 -20.82 -33.89
CA GLY A 335 -48.75 -20.79 -35.04
C GLY A 335 -50.14 -21.31 -34.69
N CYS A 336 -51.05 -21.25 -35.67
CA CYS A 336 -52.42 -21.75 -35.55
C CYS A 336 -52.89 -22.29 -36.91
N ASP A 337 -53.74 -23.32 -36.91
CA ASP A 337 -54.22 -24.00 -38.14
C ASP A 337 -55.26 -23.18 -38.92
N PHE A 338 -55.80 -22.13 -38.32
CA PHE A 338 -56.76 -21.21 -38.94
C PHE A 338 -56.22 -19.79 -38.90
N LEU A 339 -56.24 -19.13 -40.05
CA LEU A 339 -55.65 -17.81 -40.28
C LEU A 339 -56.74 -16.85 -40.77
N PRO A 340 -56.67 -15.55 -40.41
CA PRO A 340 -57.58 -14.55 -40.96
C PRO A 340 -57.35 -14.43 -42.47
N ASN A 341 -58.44 -14.27 -43.23
CA ASN A 341 -58.35 -14.09 -44.69
C ASN A 341 -57.73 -12.73 -45.01
N SER A 342 -56.83 -12.68 -46.00
CA SER A 342 -56.07 -11.47 -46.38
C SER A 342 -56.93 -10.31 -46.86
N ASP A 343 -58.19 -10.55 -47.20
CA ASP A 343 -59.08 -9.56 -47.83
C ASP A 343 -59.85 -8.71 -46.80
N ALA A 344 -59.63 -8.95 -45.51
CA ALA A 344 -60.25 -8.27 -44.38
C ALA A 344 -59.33 -7.25 -43.66
N LEU A 345 -58.10 -7.05 -44.15
CA LEU A 345 -57.07 -6.17 -43.56
C LEU A 345 -56.87 -4.88 -44.37
#